data_AF-A0A6J4PXQ0-F1
#
_entry.id   AF-A0A6J4PXQ0-F1
#
_cell.length_a   1.000
_cell.length_b   1.000
_cell.length_c   1.000
_cell.angle_alpha   90.00
_cell.angle_beta   90.00
_cell.angle_gamma   90.00
#
_symmetry.space_group_name_H-M   'P 1'
#
loop_
_entity.id
_entity.type
_entity.pdbx_description
1 polymer ?
#
loop_
_entity_poly.entity_id
_entity_poly.type
_entity_poly.pdbx_seq_one_letter_code
_entity_poly.pdbx_strand_id
1 'polypeptide(L)'
;MPLFFGNLPTDLASSLINTAASLQATAVGTAARAGGFGAYDAALREVRALARRDVSLRSWLAVSKWVDDAAPFPGETFRRWVRDFYQRDKLVKGRVELRGRRVDLSNIVCSVLNVSGKWDYVVPTSQTEATTVIASSRDKESVSLDAGHVGMLVGPGAADLWPRVRDWLVSRSGR
;
A
#
# COMPACT_ATOMS: atom_id res chain seq x y z
N MET A 1 11.67 6.81 20.61
CA MET A 1 12.32 6.40 19.35
C MET A 1 11.40 5.36 18.71
N PRO A 2 10.65 5.66 17.63
CA PRO A 2 9.67 4.73 17.12
C PRO A 2 10.30 3.73 16.14
N LEU A 3 10.01 2.45 16.36
CA LEU A 3 10.42 1.30 15.55
C LEU A 3 9.87 1.42 14.12
N PHE A 4 10.71 1.86 13.20
CA PHE A 4 10.56 1.62 11.77
C PHE A 4 11.60 0.56 11.39
N PHE A 5 11.12 -0.64 11.04
CA PHE A 5 11.88 -1.80 10.55
C PHE A 5 12.92 -2.43 11.51
N GLY A 6 12.61 -3.61 12.07
CA GLY A 6 13.61 -4.50 12.66
C GLY A 6 13.10 -5.44 13.75
N ASN A 7 12.97 -6.74 13.43
CA ASN A 7 13.27 -7.93 14.24
C ASN A 7 12.50 -9.13 13.66
N LEU A 8 13.15 -9.91 12.78
CA LEU A 8 12.84 -11.34 12.70
C LEU A 8 13.71 -11.98 13.77
N PRO A 9 13.15 -12.40 14.93
CA PRO A 9 13.99 -12.71 16.05
C PRO A 9 14.34 -14.21 16.01
N THR A 10 15.49 -14.55 16.60
CA THR A 10 16.16 -15.86 16.64
C THR A 10 15.28 -17.03 17.14
N ASP A 11 14.12 -16.71 17.68
CA ASP A 11 13.00 -17.57 18.06
C ASP A 11 12.37 -18.34 16.89
N LEU A 12 12.55 -17.96 15.63
CA LEU A 12 12.02 -18.71 14.49
C LEU A 12 12.68 -20.10 14.35
N ALA A 13 14.00 -20.17 14.53
CA ALA A 13 14.76 -21.42 14.46
C ALA A 13 14.45 -22.32 15.67
N SER A 14 14.37 -21.74 16.87
CA SER A 14 14.00 -22.45 18.09
C SER A 14 12.54 -22.94 18.06
N SER A 15 11.63 -22.16 17.45
CA SER A 15 10.24 -22.56 17.23
C SER A 15 10.13 -23.73 16.26
N LEU A 16 10.87 -23.72 15.15
CA LEU A 16 10.82 -24.81 14.16
C LEU A 16 11.31 -26.16 14.73
N ILE A 17 12.38 -26.14 15.53
CA ILE A 17 12.91 -27.35 16.20
C ILE A 17 11.92 -27.88 17.23
N ASN A 18 11.33 -27.00 18.04
CA ASN A 18 10.33 -27.39 19.04
C ASN A 18 9.02 -27.89 18.40
N THR A 19 8.60 -27.33 17.25
CA THR A 19 7.41 -27.78 16.51
C THR A 19 7.63 -29.15 15.87
N ALA A 20 8.82 -29.42 15.31
CA ALA A 20 9.16 -30.75 14.77
C ALA A 20 9.18 -31.83 15.86
N ALA A 21 9.72 -31.51 17.04
CA ALA A 21 9.70 -32.41 18.21
C ALA A 21 8.26 -32.67 18.72
N SER A 22 7.40 -31.65 18.70
CA SER A 22 5.98 -31.75 19.09
C SER A 22 5.15 -32.60 18.12
N LEU A 23 5.45 -32.52 16.82
CA LEU A 23 4.78 -33.31 15.78
C LEU A 23 5.12 -34.80 15.89
N GLN A 24 6.36 -35.15 16.24
CA GLN A 24 6.74 -36.53 16.53
C GLN A 24 6.07 -37.08 17.80
N ALA A 25 5.85 -36.23 18.83
CA ALA A 25 5.13 -36.61 20.04
C ALA A 25 3.61 -36.79 19.81
N THR A 26 3.03 -36.05 18.85
CA THR A 26 1.58 -36.07 18.57
C THR A 26 1.19 -37.19 17.60
N ALA A 27 2.09 -37.58 16.68
CA ALA A 27 1.82 -38.64 15.71
C ALA A 27 1.65 -40.05 16.31
N VAL A 28 2.07 -40.27 17.56
CA VAL A 28 1.92 -41.55 18.26
C VAL A 28 0.67 -41.60 19.17
N GLY A 29 0.03 -40.45 19.47
CA GLY A 29 -0.99 -40.37 20.53
C GLY A 29 -2.47 -40.33 20.11
N THR A 30 -2.80 -39.87 18.90
CA THR A 30 -4.19 -39.46 18.58
C THR A 30 -4.76 -40.05 17.28
N ALA A 31 -4.53 -41.34 17.03
CA ALA A 31 -5.35 -42.10 16.08
C ALA A 31 -6.70 -42.56 16.67
N ALA A 32 -7.01 -42.21 17.92
CA ALA A 32 -8.21 -42.69 18.61
C ALA A 32 -8.88 -41.59 19.46
N ARG A 33 -9.88 -40.91 18.89
CA ARG A 33 -11.25 -40.82 19.43
C ARG A 33 -12.12 -39.85 18.64
N ALA A 34 -13.28 -40.34 18.23
CA ALA A 34 -14.37 -39.59 17.65
C ALA A 34 -14.85 -38.47 18.59
N GLY A 35 -14.99 -37.25 18.08
CA GLY A 35 -15.63 -36.15 18.81
C GLY A 35 -15.22 -34.76 18.36
N GLY A 36 -16.02 -34.14 17.49
CA GLY A 36 -16.18 -32.68 17.45
C GLY A 36 -15.51 -31.95 16.29
N PHE A 37 -16.33 -31.27 15.48
CA PHE A 37 -15.95 -30.23 14.52
C PHE A 37 -14.91 -29.21 15.06
N GLY A 38 -14.81 -29.03 16.39
CA GLY A 38 -13.90 -28.08 17.04
C GLY A 38 -12.40 -28.36 16.95
N ALA A 39 -11.95 -29.63 16.90
CA ALA A 39 -10.53 -29.96 16.75
C ALA A 39 -10.04 -29.68 15.32
N TYR A 40 -10.90 -29.98 14.33
CA TYR A 40 -10.69 -29.65 12.92
C TYR A 40 -10.68 -28.12 12.71
N ASP A 41 -11.60 -27.39 13.35
CA ASP A 41 -11.61 -25.93 13.31
C ASP A 41 -10.38 -25.30 13.96
N ALA A 42 -9.85 -25.89 15.05
CA ALA A 42 -8.62 -25.44 15.68
C ALA A 42 -7.42 -25.61 14.75
N ALA A 43 -7.27 -26.79 14.15
CA ALA A 43 -6.22 -27.04 13.16
C ALA A 43 -6.34 -26.11 11.94
N LEU A 44 -7.55 -25.86 11.43
CA LEU A 44 -7.78 -24.91 10.34
C LEU A 44 -7.42 -23.46 10.73
N ARG A 45 -7.68 -23.04 11.97
CA ARG A 45 -7.27 -21.71 12.47
C ARG A 45 -5.76 -21.56 12.47
N GLU A 46 -5.03 -22.58 12.92
CA GLU A 46 -3.57 -22.59 12.93
C GLU A 46 -2.99 -22.60 11.51
N VAL A 47 -3.50 -23.45 10.62
CA VAL A 47 -3.12 -23.47 9.21
C VAL A 47 -3.38 -22.11 8.55
N ARG A 48 -4.51 -21.46 8.83
CA ARG A 48 -4.80 -20.10 8.35
C ARG A 48 -3.89 -19.05 8.96
N ALA A 49 -3.48 -19.19 10.23
CA ALA A 49 -2.54 -18.28 10.86
C ALA A 49 -1.14 -18.40 10.24
N LEU A 50 -0.68 -19.63 9.99
CA LEU A 50 0.58 -19.91 9.30
C LEU A 50 0.54 -19.39 7.85
N ALA A 51 -0.54 -19.67 7.11
CA ALA A 51 -0.72 -19.16 5.75
C ALA A 51 -0.75 -17.63 5.70
N ARG A 52 -1.45 -16.96 6.62
CA ARG A 52 -1.43 -15.49 6.74
C ARG A 52 -0.04 -14.95 7.07
N ARG A 53 0.72 -15.65 7.91
CA ARG A 53 2.10 -15.26 8.24
C ARG A 53 3.03 -15.39 7.03
N ASP A 54 2.95 -16.50 6.29
CA ASP A 54 3.72 -16.69 5.04
C ASP A 54 3.38 -15.61 4.00
N VAL A 55 2.08 -15.34 3.77
CA VAL A 55 1.64 -14.27 2.87
C VAL A 55 2.14 -12.90 3.34
N SER A 56 2.06 -12.60 4.63
CA SER A 56 2.55 -11.33 5.19
C SER A 56 4.07 -11.15 5.01
N LEU A 57 4.85 -12.21 5.27
CA LEU A 57 6.30 -12.18 5.08
C LEU A 57 6.67 -12.01 3.60
N ARG A 58 6.01 -12.73 2.69
CA ARG A 58 6.23 -12.57 1.25
C ARG A 58 5.88 -11.17 0.76
N SER A 59 4.75 -10.63 1.19
CA SER A 59 4.34 -9.26 0.85
C SER A 59 5.33 -8.23 1.40
N TRP A 60 5.80 -8.40 2.64
CA TRP A 60 6.80 -7.52 3.23
C TRP A 60 8.15 -7.59 2.49
N LEU A 61 8.63 -8.79 2.15
CA LEU A 61 9.85 -8.98 1.36
C LEU A 61 9.71 -8.37 -0.04
N ALA A 62 8.56 -8.53 -0.69
CA ALA A 62 8.30 -7.97 -2.00
C ALA A 62 8.31 -6.42 -1.98
N VAL A 63 7.64 -5.80 -0.99
CA VAL A 63 7.66 -4.34 -0.81
C VAL A 63 9.06 -3.85 -0.46
N SER A 64 9.78 -4.54 0.43
CA SER A 64 11.14 -4.16 0.81
C SER A 64 12.08 -4.19 -0.40
N LYS A 65 12.05 -5.28 -1.17
CA LYS A 65 12.79 -5.38 -2.43
C LYS A 65 12.41 -4.26 -3.40
N TRP A 66 11.12 -3.96 -3.57
CA TRP A 66 10.66 -2.90 -4.46
C TRP A 66 11.18 -1.51 -4.05
N VAL A 67 11.23 -1.22 -2.74
CA VAL A 67 11.79 0.05 -2.23
C VAL A 67 13.30 0.13 -2.47
N ASP A 68 14.01 -0.98 -2.28
CA ASP A 68 15.47 -1.03 -2.42
C ASP A 68 15.96 -1.07 -3.88
N ASP A 69 15.10 -1.48 -4.81
CA ASP A 69 15.41 -1.63 -6.25
C ASP A 69 15.15 -0.34 -7.03
N ALA A 70 15.73 0.77 -6.56
CA ALA A 70 15.56 2.09 -7.16
C ALA A 70 16.36 2.24 -8.47
N ALA A 71 15.69 2.66 -9.54
CA ALA A 71 16.34 3.00 -10.80
C ALA A 71 17.16 4.31 -10.69
N PRO A 72 18.34 4.40 -11.34
CA PRO A 72 19.10 5.66 -11.39
C PRO A 72 18.27 6.80 -11.96
N PHE A 73 18.27 7.95 -11.28
CA PHE A 73 17.51 9.12 -11.67
C PHE A 73 18.45 10.28 -12.09
N PRO A 74 18.24 10.94 -13.25
CA PRO A 74 19.13 12.00 -13.70
C PRO A 74 19.26 13.14 -12.69
N GLY A 75 20.50 13.46 -12.31
CA GLY A 75 20.79 14.38 -11.19
C GLY A 75 20.23 15.79 -11.38
N GLU A 76 20.31 16.35 -12.59
CA GLU A 76 19.74 17.68 -12.87
C GLU A 76 18.21 17.69 -12.75
N THR A 77 17.56 16.64 -13.23
CA THR A 77 16.10 16.46 -13.07
C THR A 77 15.74 16.40 -11.58
N PHE A 78 16.47 15.63 -10.77
CA PHE A 78 16.24 15.55 -9.33
C PHE A 78 16.40 16.91 -8.65
N ARG A 79 17.52 17.60 -8.91
CA ARG A 79 17.83 18.92 -8.35
C ARG A 79 16.78 19.96 -8.73
N ARG A 80 16.25 19.91 -9.95
CA ARG A 80 15.15 20.78 -10.37
C ARG A 80 13.85 20.40 -9.67
N TRP A 81 13.52 19.12 -9.61
CA TRP A 81 12.31 18.62 -8.95
C TRP A 81 12.24 19.02 -7.47
N VAL A 82 13.29 18.73 -6.68
CA VAL A 82 13.34 19.11 -5.26
C VAL A 82 13.19 20.63 -5.06
N ARG A 83 13.91 21.42 -5.85
CA ARG A 83 13.89 22.88 -5.70
C ARG A 83 12.59 23.51 -6.15
N ASP A 84 12.08 23.11 -7.32
CA ASP A 84 10.91 23.74 -7.92
C ASP A 84 9.62 23.28 -7.24
N PHE A 85 9.51 22.01 -6.83
CA PHE A 85 8.27 21.45 -6.28
C PHE A 85 8.26 21.47 -4.75
N TYR A 86 9.27 20.92 -4.07
CA TYR A 86 9.28 20.86 -2.60
C TYR A 86 9.63 22.20 -1.96
N GLN A 87 10.73 22.85 -2.39
CA GLN A 87 11.22 24.05 -1.71
C GLN A 87 10.48 25.33 -2.13
N ARG A 88 10.08 25.43 -3.40
CA ARG A 88 9.49 26.66 -3.97
C ARG A 88 8.02 26.55 -4.28
N ASP A 89 7.46 25.33 -4.29
CA ASP A 89 6.06 25.06 -4.55
C ASP A 89 5.56 25.75 -5.84
N LYS A 90 6.36 25.62 -6.91
CA LYS A 90 6.12 26.32 -8.17
C LYS A 90 4.91 25.77 -8.93
N LEU A 91 4.53 24.51 -8.72
CA LEU A 91 3.48 23.86 -9.51
C LEU A 91 2.12 24.53 -9.28
N VAL A 92 1.67 24.59 -8.02
CA VAL A 92 0.39 25.22 -7.66
C VAL A 92 0.40 26.73 -7.87
N LYS A 93 1.58 27.37 -7.81
CA LYS A 93 1.77 28.79 -8.15
C LYS A 93 1.78 29.05 -9.67
N GLY A 94 1.70 28.01 -10.50
CA GLY A 94 1.81 28.09 -11.95
C GLY A 94 3.10 28.75 -12.42
N ARG A 95 4.24 28.36 -11.84
CA ARG A 95 5.59 28.87 -12.19
C ARG A 95 6.48 27.79 -12.78
N VAL A 96 5.95 26.59 -13.02
CA VAL A 96 6.65 25.52 -13.71
C VAL A 96 6.51 25.72 -15.20
N GLU A 97 7.62 25.63 -15.93
CA GLU A 97 7.64 25.57 -17.38
C GLU A 97 8.17 24.21 -17.84
N LEU A 98 7.41 23.57 -18.72
CA LEU A 98 7.77 22.30 -19.34
C LEU A 98 7.73 22.48 -20.86
N ARG A 99 8.85 22.21 -21.53
CA ARG A 99 8.98 22.36 -23.00
C ARG A 99 8.57 23.75 -23.50
N GLY A 100 8.97 24.81 -22.77
CA GLY A 100 8.64 26.21 -23.10
C GLY A 100 7.18 26.62 -22.83
N ARG A 101 6.38 25.76 -22.20
CA ARG A 101 4.97 26.04 -21.87
C ARG A 101 4.80 26.13 -20.36
N ARG A 102 4.18 27.22 -19.89
CA ARG A 102 3.75 27.36 -18.49
C ARG A 102 2.73 26.27 -18.16
N VAL A 103 2.98 25.56 -17.07
CA VAL A 103 2.04 24.57 -16.51
C VAL A 103 1.04 25.33 -15.63
N ASP A 104 -0.24 25.19 -15.97
CA ASP A 104 -1.35 25.77 -15.23
C ASP A 104 -2.36 24.67 -14.94
N LEU A 105 -2.52 24.32 -13.65
CA LEU A 105 -3.40 23.25 -13.19
C LEU A 105 -4.89 23.58 -13.43
N SER A 106 -5.25 24.86 -13.58
CA SER A 106 -6.62 25.25 -13.93
C SER A 106 -7.04 24.75 -15.31
N ASN A 107 -6.09 24.42 -16.19
CA ASN A 107 -6.38 23.83 -17.51
C ASN A 107 -6.82 22.35 -17.44
N ILE A 108 -6.81 21.72 -16.26
CA ILE A 108 -7.35 20.37 -16.07
C ILE A 108 -8.87 20.46 -16.06
N VAL A 109 -9.49 20.21 -17.22
CA VAL A 109 -10.95 20.25 -17.43
C VAL A 109 -11.59 18.86 -17.61
N CYS A 110 -10.76 17.81 -17.75
CA CYS A 110 -11.22 16.42 -17.84
C CYS A 110 -11.65 15.88 -16.46
N SER A 111 -12.34 14.74 -16.43
CA SER A 111 -12.71 14.08 -15.17
C SER A 111 -11.49 13.79 -14.28
N VAL A 112 -11.59 14.03 -12.97
CA VAL A 112 -10.51 13.84 -11.99
C VAL A 112 -10.98 12.97 -10.83
N LEU A 113 -10.27 11.87 -10.57
CA LEU A 113 -10.37 11.13 -9.32
C LEU A 113 -9.08 11.32 -8.54
N ASN A 114 -9.18 11.90 -7.35
CA ASN A 114 -8.08 11.96 -6.41
C ASN A 114 -8.30 10.91 -5.30
N VAL A 115 -7.27 10.13 -5.02
CA VAL A 115 -7.30 9.07 -4.02
C VAL A 115 -6.19 9.31 -3.01
N SER A 116 -6.53 9.33 -1.73
CA SER A 116 -5.58 9.51 -0.63
C SER A 116 -5.74 8.45 0.45
N GLY A 117 -4.72 8.29 1.29
CA GLY A 117 -4.77 7.48 2.50
C GLY A 117 -4.92 8.36 3.75
N LYS A 118 -5.82 8.01 4.67
CA LYS A 118 -5.97 8.68 5.96
C LYS A 118 -4.70 8.62 6.81
N TRP A 119 -3.92 7.54 6.65
CA TRP A 119 -2.68 7.28 7.38
C TRP A 119 -1.44 7.41 6.49
N ASP A 120 -1.54 8.15 5.39
CA ASP A 120 -0.40 8.45 4.53
C ASP A 120 0.43 9.60 5.13
N TYR A 121 1.60 9.25 5.65
CA TYR A 121 2.57 10.22 6.19
C TYR A 121 3.55 10.74 5.13
N VAL A 122 3.62 10.10 3.95
CA VAL A 122 4.47 10.52 2.85
C VAL A 122 3.78 11.66 2.09
N VAL A 123 2.48 11.50 1.81
CA VAL A 123 1.64 12.50 1.17
C VAL A 123 0.31 12.61 1.93
N PRO A 124 0.24 13.46 2.98
CA PRO A 124 -0.98 13.66 3.75
C PRO A 124 -2.18 14.07 2.87
N THR A 125 -3.38 13.65 3.28
CA THR A 125 -4.63 13.93 2.54
C THR A 125 -4.79 15.42 2.20
N SER A 126 -4.48 16.32 3.14
CA SER A 126 -4.54 17.77 2.93
C SER A 126 -3.65 18.28 1.79
N GLN A 127 -2.54 17.59 1.48
CA GLN A 127 -1.67 17.93 0.35
C GLN A 127 -2.24 17.42 -0.97
N THR A 128 -2.86 16.24 -0.97
CA THR A 128 -3.46 15.66 -2.19
C THR A 128 -4.67 16.46 -2.69
N GLU A 129 -5.51 16.95 -1.76
CA GLU A 129 -6.76 17.66 -2.08
C GLU A 129 -6.55 18.96 -2.85
N ALA A 130 -5.40 19.63 -2.66
CA ALA A 130 -5.08 20.89 -3.34
C ALA A 130 -5.18 20.78 -4.86
N THR A 131 -4.75 19.65 -5.44
CA THR A 131 -4.79 19.45 -6.89
C THR A 131 -6.23 19.34 -7.40
N THR A 132 -7.10 18.63 -6.67
CA THR A 132 -8.53 18.54 -6.99
C THR A 132 -9.21 19.90 -6.92
N VAL A 133 -8.85 20.72 -5.93
CA VAL A 133 -9.43 22.07 -5.77
C VAL A 133 -9.06 22.96 -6.97
N ILE A 134 -7.79 22.95 -7.39
CA ILE A 134 -7.28 23.83 -8.46
C ILE A 134 -7.76 23.39 -9.86
N ALA A 135 -8.00 22.10 -10.09
CA ALA A 135 -8.53 21.62 -11.36
C ALA A 135 -9.90 22.26 -11.67
N SER A 136 -10.06 22.80 -12.89
CA SER A 136 -11.33 23.41 -13.35
C SER A 136 -12.34 22.37 -13.86
N SER A 137 -12.06 21.08 -13.65
CA SER A 137 -12.97 20.00 -13.97
C SER A 137 -14.30 20.15 -13.25
N ARG A 138 -15.40 19.93 -13.99
CA ARG A 138 -16.76 19.85 -13.44
C ARG A 138 -17.06 18.48 -12.85
N ASP A 139 -16.26 17.48 -13.19
CA ASP A 139 -16.42 16.10 -12.76
C ASP A 139 -15.17 15.70 -11.98
N LYS A 140 -15.18 16.02 -10.68
CA LYS A 140 -14.06 15.77 -9.79
C LYS A 140 -14.50 15.17 -8.48
N GLU A 141 -13.77 14.16 -8.04
CA GLU A 141 -14.04 13.40 -6.83
C GLU A 141 -12.75 13.25 -6.02
N SER A 142 -12.86 13.22 -4.70
CA SER A 142 -11.76 12.88 -3.80
C SER A 142 -12.22 11.82 -2.82
N VAL A 143 -11.45 10.72 -2.73
CA VAL A 143 -11.73 9.59 -1.84
C VAL A 143 -10.54 9.38 -0.93
N SER A 144 -10.78 9.30 0.38
CA SER A 144 -9.76 8.99 1.37
C SER A 144 -10.00 7.63 2.00
N LEU A 145 -9.08 6.71 1.78
CA LEU A 145 -9.15 5.32 2.24
C LEU A 145 -8.55 5.18 3.64
N ASP A 146 -9.09 4.27 4.44
CA ASP A 146 -8.56 3.92 5.76
C ASP A 146 -7.30 3.04 5.63
N ALA A 147 -6.25 3.62 5.03
CA ALA A 147 -5.01 2.96 4.69
C ALA A 147 -3.83 3.95 4.72
N GLY A 148 -2.62 3.40 4.83
CA GLY A 148 -1.36 4.14 4.63
C GLY A 148 -0.85 4.05 3.19
N HIS A 149 0.23 4.76 2.88
CA HIS A 149 0.76 5.00 1.52
C HIS A 149 0.79 3.76 0.61
N VAL A 150 1.59 2.74 0.96
CA VAL A 150 1.72 1.51 0.16
C VAL A 150 0.52 0.58 0.35
N GLY A 151 0.00 0.52 1.57
CA GLY A 151 -1.11 -0.37 1.94
C GLY A 151 -2.42 -0.04 1.21
N MET A 152 -2.57 1.20 0.74
CA MET A 152 -3.68 1.65 -0.08
C MET A 152 -3.69 0.98 -1.47
N LEU A 153 -2.52 0.81 -2.09
CA LEU A 153 -2.39 0.32 -3.47
C LEU A 153 -2.32 -1.21 -3.55
N VAL A 154 -1.55 -1.84 -2.66
CA VAL A 154 -1.22 -3.27 -2.74
C VAL A 154 -1.44 -4.03 -1.42
N GLY A 155 -1.92 -3.35 -0.38
CA GLY A 155 -2.22 -3.94 0.93
C GLY A 155 -3.72 -4.06 1.20
N PRO A 156 -4.14 -4.10 2.48
CA PRO A 156 -5.56 -4.25 2.84
C PRO A 156 -6.49 -3.19 2.23
N GLY A 157 -6.00 -1.97 1.99
CA GLY A 157 -6.78 -0.89 1.35
C GLY A 157 -7.06 -1.12 -0.13
N ALA A 158 -6.26 -1.97 -0.80
CA ALA A 158 -6.41 -2.25 -2.23
C ALA A 158 -7.77 -2.90 -2.57
N ALA A 159 -8.29 -3.73 -1.66
CA ALA A 159 -9.56 -4.40 -1.85
C ALA A 159 -10.76 -3.42 -1.90
N ASP A 160 -10.65 -2.27 -1.23
CA ASP A 160 -11.64 -1.17 -1.32
C ASP A 160 -11.31 -0.21 -2.47
N LEU A 161 -10.03 0.07 -2.72
CA LEU A 161 -9.58 0.98 -3.78
C LEU A 161 -10.01 0.53 -5.17
N TRP A 162 -9.63 -0.67 -5.58
CA TRP A 162 -9.71 -1.08 -6.98
C TRP A 162 -11.15 -1.20 -7.50
N PRO A 163 -12.13 -1.71 -6.74
CA PRO A 163 -13.54 -1.66 -7.14
C PRO A 163 -14.04 -0.23 -7.35
N ARG A 164 -13.68 0.72 -6.46
CA ARG A 164 -14.08 2.13 -6.61
C ARG A 164 -13.49 2.77 -7.85
N VAL A 165 -12.19 2.55 -8.10
CA VAL A 165 -11.52 3.04 -9.32
C VAL A 165 -12.17 2.46 -10.56
N ARG A 166 -12.47 1.16 -10.56
CA ARG A 166 -13.20 0.50 -11.66
C ARG A 166 -14.55 1.16 -11.89
N ASP A 167 -15.36 1.30 -10.84
CA ASP A 167 -16.73 1.83 -10.97
C ASP A 167 -16.72 3.29 -11.43
N TRP A 168 -15.79 4.08 -10.92
CA TRP A 168 -15.54 5.46 -11.36
C TRP A 168 -15.14 5.54 -12.84
N LEU A 169 -14.27 4.64 -13.30
CA LEU A 169 -13.85 4.58 -14.70
C LEU A 169 -14.98 4.10 -15.61
N VAL A 170 -15.75 3.09 -15.21
CA VAL A 170 -16.82 2.49 -16.02
C VAL A 170 -17.85 3.54 -16.42
N SER A 171 -18.29 4.40 -15.49
CA SER A 171 -19.26 5.45 -15.79
C SER A 171 -18.75 6.53 -16.76
N ARG A 172 -17.44 6.55 -17.05
CA ARG A 172 -16.75 7.57 -17.86
C ARG A 172 -16.07 7.01 -19.11
N SER A 173 -16.13 5.68 -19.32
CA SER A 173 -15.41 5.00 -20.39
C SER A 173 -16.27 4.70 -21.62
N GLY A 174 -17.52 5.17 -21.66
CA GLY A 174 -18.39 5.07 -22.84
C GLY A 174 -18.69 3.63 -23.30
N ARG A 175 -18.78 2.68 -22.36
CA ARG A 175 -19.29 1.33 -22.64
C ARG A 175 -20.79 1.28 -22.53
#